data_AF-A0A0C2DF54-F1
#
_entry.id   AF-A0A0C2DF54-F1
#
_cell.length_a   1.000
_cell.length_b   1.000
_cell.length_c   1.000
_cell.angle_alpha   90.00
_cell.angle_beta   90.00
_cell.angle_gamma   90.00
#
_symmetry.space_group_name_H-M   'P 1'
#
loop_
_entity.id
_entity.type
_entity.pdbx_description
1 polymer ?
#
loop_
_entity_poly.entity_id
_entity_poly.type
_entity_poly.pdbx_seq_one_letter_code
_entity_poly.pdbx_strand_id
1 'polypeptide(L)'
;MFLGNLIYLLCGVTPYPPKWVMFTSRFVTGLGAGVNTVLRTYAVTASTVSDRSRSISLNSGSFALGLTIGPAPAFMGVMINLICACLVIFFFRESNVGLQRNIATENDEHLRFFALPQYDRLAIMTCIFTRFAQMFVITNLETLGAPLSMTMFGWNKQQTVQYNSLMHGGFGFIGFVIYAISVCFDIGKMSVQ
;
A
#
# COMPACT_ATOMS: atom_id res chain seq x y z
N MET A 1 5.34 2.46 -10.49
CA MET A 1 3.98 2.82 -10.93
C MET A 1 3.94 4.02 -11.89
N PHE A 2 4.84 5.01 -11.75
CA PHE A 2 4.95 6.17 -12.66
C PHE A 2 4.88 5.83 -14.16
N LEU A 3 5.76 4.95 -14.65
CA LEU A 3 5.83 4.60 -16.08
C LEU A 3 4.52 3.97 -16.60
N GLY A 4 3.89 3.09 -15.82
CA GLY A 4 2.62 2.46 -16.20
C GLY A 4 1.47 3.47 -16.28
N ASN A 5 1.42 4.45 -15.36
CA ASN A 5 0.44 5.55 -15.40
C ASN A 5 0.70 6.53 -16.55
N LEU A 6 1.97 6.76 -16.91
CA LEU A 6 2.34 7.57 -18.07
C LEU A 6 1.89 6.91 -19.39
N ILE A 7 2.13 5.61 -19.54
CA ILE A 7 1.67 4.81 -20.69
C ILE A 7 0.13 4.84 -20.78
N TYR A 8 -0.58 4.80 -19.65
CA TYR A 8 -2.04 4.93 -19.62
C TYR A 8 -2.52 6.27 -20.18
N LEU A 9 -1.84 7.36 -19.81
CA LEU A 9 -2.18 8.71 -20.23
C LEU A 9 -1.94 8.92 -21.74
N LEU A 10 -0.90 8.27 -22.28
CA LEU A 10 -0.59 8.27 -23.71
C LEU A 10 -1.55 7.44 -24.56
N CYS A 11 -2.42 6.62 -23.97
CA CYS A 11 -3.41 5.81 -24.68
C CYS A 11 -4.35 6.64 -25.58
N GLY A 12 -4.58 7.91 -25.25
CA GLY A 12 -5.40 8.82 -26.06
C GLY A 12 -4.69 9.42 -27.28
N VAL A 13 -3.36 9.33 -27.34
CA VAL A 13 -2.52 9.96 -28.39
C VAL A 13 -1.87 8.91 -29.30
N THR A 14 -1.73 7.66 -28.84
CA THR A 14 -1.11 6.59 -29.61
C THR A 14 -2.03 6.01 -30.69
N PRO A 15 -1.51 5.72 -31.90
CA PRO A 15 -2.28 5.11 -33.00
C PRO A 15 -2.57 3.60 -32.82
N TYR A 16 -2.11 3.00 -31.73
CA TYR A 16 -2.32 1.57 -31.43
C TYR A 16 -3.70 1.30 -30.83
N PRO A 17 -4.25 0.09 -31.00
CA PRO A 17 -5.52 -0.27 -30.39
C PRO A 17 -5.43 -0.19 -28.85
N PRO A 18 -6.40 0.48 -28.20
CA PRO A 18 -6.31 0.85 -26.77
C PRO A 18 -6.25 -0.36 -25.84
N LYS A 19 -6.75 -1.54 -26.27
CA LYS A 19 -6.68 -2.79 -25.51
C LYS A 19 -5.25 -3.20 -25.13
N TRP A 20 -4.30 -3.09 -26.07
CA TRP A 20 -2.92 -3.55 -25.86
C TRP A 20 -2.11 -2.52 -25.05
N VAL A 21 -2.40 -1.23 -25.24
CA VAL A 21 -1.80 -0.14 -24.47
C VAL A 21 -2.27 -0.19 -23.01
N MET A 22 -3.58 -0.42 -22.78
CA MET A 22 -4.12 -0.60 -21.42
C MET A 22 -3.55 -1.86 -20.74
N PHE A 23 -3.45 -2.99 -21.46
CA PHE A 23 -2.85 -4.21 -20.91
C PHE A 23 -1.41 -3.97 -20.47
N THR A 24 -0.58 -3.37 -21.33
CA THR A 24 0.83 -3.06 -21.04
C THR A 24 0.95 -2.11 -19.85
N SER A 25 0.14 -1.05 -19.81
CA SER A 25 0.07 -0.12 -18.69
C SER A 25 -0.25 -0.84 -17.36
N ARG A 26 -1.26 -1.72 -17.35
CA ARG A 26 -1.67 -2.45 -16.14
C ARG A 26 -0.62 -3.45 -15.69
N PHE A 27 0.05 -4.12 -16.62
CA PHE A 27 1.16 -5.01 -16.32
C PHE A 27 2.32 -4.27 -15.65
N VAL A 28 2.76 -3.15 -16.22
CA VAL A 28 3.85 -2.32 -15.67
C VAL A 28 3.48 -1.70 -14.32
N THR A 29 2.23 -1.24 -14.14
CA THR A 29 1.75 -0.76 -12.84
C THR A 29 1.67 -1.88 -11.81
N GLY A 30 1.25 -3.08 -12.23
CA GLY A 30 1.14 -4.27 -11.38
C GLY A 30 2.48 -4.77 -10.83
N LEU A 31 3.55 -4.75 -11.64
CA LEU A 31 4.92 -5.04 -11.17
C LEU A 31 5.35 -4.07 -10.05
N GLY A 32 4.84 -2.84 -10.08
CA GLY A 32 5.08 -1.84 -9.05
C GLY A 32 4.45 -2.18 -7.69
N ALA A 33 3.46 -3.07 -7.60
CA ALA A 33 2.77 -3.37 -6.35
C ALA A 33 3.68 -4.05 -5.30
N GLY A 34 4.75 -4.72 -5.73
CA GLY A 34 5.73 -5.36 -4.84
C GLY A 34 6.50 -4.37 -3.94
N VAL A 35 6.56 -3.09 -4.32
CA VAL A 35 7.24 -2.04 -3.55
C VAL A 35 6.61 -1.84 -2.16
N ASN A 36 5.30 -2.10 -2.01
CA ASN A 36 4.59 -1.91 -0.75
C ASN A 36 5.11 -2.83 0.36
N THR A 37 5.51 -4.06 0.00
CA THR A 37 6.11 -5.01 0.93
C THR A 37 7.49 -4.54 1.38
N VAL A 38 8.33 -4.10 0.43
CA VAL A 38 9.69 -3.62 0.71
C VAL A 38 9.65 -2.38 1.61
N LEU A 39 8.78 -1.40 1.29
CA LEU A 39 8.63 -0.18 2.08
C LEU A 39 8.15 -0.48 3.50
N ARG A 40 7.21 -1.41 3.66
CA ARG A 40 6.74 -1.82 5.00
C ARG A 40 7.85 -2.48 5.81
N THR A 41 8.61 -3.39 5.22
CA THR A 41 9.74 -4.05 5.90
C THR A 41 10.84 -3.04 6.26
N TYR A 42 11.13 -2.09 5.36
CA TYR A 42 12.06 -0.99 5.65
C TYR A 42 11.55 -0.12 6.81
N ALA A 43 10.29 0.30 6.80
CA ALA A 43 9.71 1.13 7.86
C ALA A 43 9.77 0.43 9.24
N VAL A 44 9.60 -0.90 9.27
CA VAL A 44 9.70 -1.70 10.50
C VAL A 44 11.14 -1.80 11.02
N THR A 45 12.11 -1.97 10.12
CA THR A 45 13.53 -2.13 10.46
C THR A 45 14.21 -0.80 10.80
N ALA A 46 13.76 0.30 10.21
CA ALA A 46 14.21 1.65 10.53
C ALA A 46 13.56 2.22 11.82
N SER A 47 12.41 1.68 12.25
CA SER A 47 11.71 2.11 13.47
C SER A 47 12.17 1.37 14.74
N THR A 48 12.17 2.09 15.86
CA THR A 48 12.38 1.54 17.22
C THR A 48 11.20 0.70 17.68
N VAL A 49 11.39 -0.19 18.67
CA VAL A 49 10.31 -1.05 19.20
C VAL A 49 9.16 -0.23 19.81
N SER A 50 9.46 0.93 20.38
CA SER A 50 8.47 1.88 20.92
C SER A 50 7.59 2.52 19.84
N ASP A 51 8.15 2.84 18.67
CA ASP A 51 7.46 3.62 17.63
C ASP A 51 7.01 2.79 16.44
N ARG A 52 7.37 1.49 16.40
CA ARG A 52 7.02 0.56 15.32
C ARG A 52 5.52 0.48 15.08
N SER A 53 4.72 0.43 16.15
CA SER A 53 3.25 0.38 16.02
C SER A 53 2.70 1.62 15.30
N ARG A 54 3.21 2.81 15.67
CA ARG A 54 2.86 4.09 15.04
C ARG A 54 3.32 4.16 13.58
N SER A 55 4.52 3.65 13.29
CA SER A 55 5.06 3.58 11.92
C SER A 55 4.21 2.67 11.01
N ILE A 56 3.79 1.51 11.52
CA ILE A 56 2.94 0.56 10.77
C ILE A 56 1.51 1.11 10.58
N SER A 57 0.93 1.75 11.61
CA SER A 57 -0.40 2.36 11.50
C SER A 57 -0.39 3.55 10.56
N LEU A 58 0.66 4.37 10.55
CA LEU A 58 0.84 5.46 9.59
C LEU A 58 0.95 4.94 8.14
N ASN A 59 1.70 3.87 7.91
CA ASN A 59 1.80 3.24 6.59
C ASN A 59 0.44 2.70 6.12
N SER A 60 -0.33 2.10 7.03
CA SER A 60 -1.68 1.60 6.73
C SER A 60 -2.69 2.74 6.51
N GLY A 61 -2.57 3.84 7.26
CA GLY A 61 -3.34 5.07 7.06
C GLY A 61 -3.02 5.75 5.73
N SER A 62 -1.76 5.75 5.32
CA SER A 62 -1.33 6.27 4.00
C SER A 62 -1.95 5.48 2.85
N PHE A 63 -2.08 4.15 2.99
CA PHE A 63 -2.79 3.32 2.02
C PHE A 63 -4.29 3.65 1.97
N ALA A 64 -4.95 3.88 3.11
CA ALA A 64 -6.35 4.28 3.18
C ALA A 64 -6.59 5.64 2.50
N LEU A 65 -5.71 6.62 2.71
CA LEU A 65 -5.74 7.90 2.02
C LEU A 65 -5.53 7.74 0.50
N GLY A 66 -4.64 6.85 0.10
CA GLY A 66 -4.41 6.49 -1.30
C GLY A 66 -5.68 5.95 -1.98
N LEU A 67 -6.49 5.15 -1.28
CA LEU A 67 -7.77 4.66 -1.79
C LEU A 67 -8.82 5.77 -1.94
N THR A 68 -8.82 6.77 -1.06
CA THR A 68 -9.70 7.95 -1.20
C THR A 68 -9.34 8.80 -2.42
N ILE A 69 -8.04 8.93 -2.73
CA ILE A 69 -7.53 9.67 -3.89
C ILE A 69 -7.53 8.80 -5.16
N GLY A 70 -7.67 7.48 -5.03
CA GLY A 70 -7.56 6.48 -6.09
C GLY A 70 -8.46 6.67 -7.32
N PRO A 71 -9.71 7.15 -7.20
CA PRO A 71 -10.56 7.44 -8.36
C PRO A 71 -10.11 8.65 -9.20
N ALA A 72 -9.01 9.31 -8.83
CA ALA A 72 -8.47 10.45 -9.56
C ALA A 72 -7.98 10.09 -10.97
N PRO A 73 -8.00 11.05 -11.92
CA PRO A 73 -7.41 10.88 -13.24
C PRO A 73 -5.94 10.46 -13.15
N ALA A 74 -5.48 9.62 -14.10
CA ALA A 74 -4.10 9.12 -14.15
C ALA A 74 -3.02 10.23 -14.04
N PHE A 75 -3.37 11.45 -14.47
CA PHE A 75 -2.54 12.66 -14.29
C PHE A 75 -2.18 12.94 -12.81
N MET A 76 -3.14 12.84 -11.88
CA MET A 76 -2.87 13.02 -10.45
C MET A 76 -1.91 11.95 -9.91
N GLY A 77 -2.05 10.71 -10.40
CA GLY A 77 -1.12 9.63 -10.07
C GLY A 77 0.32 9.94 -10.49
N VAL A 78 0.52 10.52 -11.68
CA VAL A 78 1.85 10.95 -12.16
C VAL A 78 2.41 12.07 -11.28
N MET A 79 1.60 13.07 -10.94
CA MET A 79 2.02 14.19 -10.07
C MET A 79 2.42 13.72 -8.67
N ILE A 80 1.63 12.86 -8.03
CA ILE A 80 1.93 12.32 -6.69
C ILE A 80 3.21 11.48 -6.72
N ASN A 81 3.40 10.65 -7.75
CA ASN A 81 4.64 9.87 -7.89
C ASN A 81 5.86 10.78 -8.09
N LEU A 82 5.73 11.87 -8.83
CA LEU A 82 6.81 12.84 -9.05
C LEU A 82 7.16 13.58 -7.75
N ILE A 83 6.15 14.07 -7.02
CA ILE A 83 6.34 14.72 -5.72
C ILE A 83 7.03 13.75 -4.74
N CYS A 84 6.59 12.49 -4.69
CA CYS A 84 7.20 11.46 -3.85
C CYS A 84 8.67 11.21 -4.24
N ALA A 85 8.97 11.11 -5.54
CA ALA A 85 10.34 10.97 -6.01
C ALA A 85 11.21 12.16 -5.61
N CYS A 86 10.72 13.40 -5.74
CA CYS A 86 11.41 14.59 -5.28
C CYS A 86 11.65 14.57 -3.76
N LEU A 87 10.63 14.23 -2.96
CA LEU A 87 10.78 14.14 -1.50
C LEU A 87 11.83 13.10 -1.09
N VAL A 88 11.85 11.95 -1.78
CA VAL A 88 12.87 10.93 -1.51
C VAL A 88 14.25 11.44 -1.90
N ILE A 89 14.42 12.04 -3.08
CA ILE A 89 15.74 12.51 -3.53
C ILE A 89 16.29 13.64 -2.64
N PHE A 90 15.44 14.58 -2.21
CA PHE A 90 15.89 15.77 -1.48
C PHE A 90 15.89 15.63 0.05
N PHE A 91 14.96 14.84 0.61
CA PHE A 91 14.71 14.83 2.05
C PHE A 91 14.98 13.48 2.72
N PHE A 92 15.04 12.39 1.95
CA PHE A 92 15.29 11.08 2.51
C PHE A 92 16.75 10.95 2.92
N ARG A 93 16.99 10.94 4.23
CA ARG A 93 18.26 10.54 4.82
C ARG A 93 18.13 9.10 5.28
N GLU A 94 18.96 8.23 4.72
CA GLU A 94 18.93 6.80 5.05
C GLU A 94 19.20 6.59 6.55
N SER A 95 18.28 5.90 7.23
CA SER A 95 18.39 5.59 8.65
C SER A 95 18.85 4.14 8.83
N ASN A 96 20.14 3.95 9.15
CA ASN A 96 20.79 2.63 9.27
C ASN A 96 20.65 1.99 10.67
N VAL A 97 19.54 2.23 11.38
CA VAL A 97 19.37 1.75 12.78
C VAL A 97 19.38 0.22 12.88
N GLY A 98 18.91 -0.48 11.83
CA GLY A 98 18.91 -1.94 11.76
C GLY A 98 20.21 -2.58 11.24
N LEU A 99 21.17 -1.77 10.77
CA LEU A 99 22.42 -2.22 10.15
C LEU A 99 23.66 -1.77 10.95
N GLN A 100 23.53 -1.54 12.26
CA GLN A 100 24.68 -1.31 13.14
C GLN A 100 25.40 -2.65 13.40
N ARG A 101 26.02 -3.21 12.34
CA ARG A 101 26.87 -4.40 12.35
C ARG A 101 28.27 -4.13 12.94
N ASN A 102 28.38 -3.16 13.85
CA ASN A 102 29.63 -2.86 14.56
C ASN A 102 29.34 -2.66 16.06
N ILE A 103 28.63 -3.62 16.67
CA ILE A 103 28.88 -3.95 18.07
C ILE A 103 29.69 -5.23 18.02
N ALA A 104 30.92 -5.08 18.47
CA ALA A 104 31.94 -6.09 18.60
C ALA A 104 31.39 -7.39 19.21
N THR A 105 31.90 -8.48 18.67
CA THR A 105 32.34 -9.69 19.35
C THR A 105 32.42 -9.60 20.89
N GLU A 106 31.30 -9.61 21.61
CA GLU A 106 31.27 -9.95 23.04
C GLU A 106 29.84 -10.36 23.43
N ASN A 107 29.69 -11.62 23.86
CA ASN A 107 28.49 -12.27 24.42
C ASN A 107 27.48 -12.87 23.42
N ASP A 108 27.78 -14.11 23.04
CA ASP A 108 26.95 -15.10 22.31
C ASP A 108 25.55 -15.34 22.90
N GLU A 109 25.25 -14.90 24.13
CA GLU A 109 23.93 -15.10 24.76
C GLU A 109 22.84 -14.18 24.21
N HIS A 110 23.15 -12.93 23.82
CA HIS A 110 22.16 -12.02 23.26
C HIS A 110 21.80 -12.35 21.79
N LEU A 111 22.68 -13.05 21.07
CA LEU A 111 22.35 -13.57 19.73
C LEU A 111 21.27 -14.65 19.78
N ARG A 112 21.18 -15.40 20.88
CA ARG A 112 20.10 -16.41 21.08
C ARG A 112 18.74 -15.76 21.28
N PHE A 113 18.67 -14.56 21.85
CA PHE A 113 17.42 -13.80 21.95
C PHE A 113 16.96 -13.23 20.59
N PHE A 114 17.90 -13.06 19.64
CA PHE A 114 17.62 -12.66 18.26
C PHE A 114 17.52 -13.83 17.27
N ALA A 115 17.75 -15.06 17.73
CA ALA A 115 17.47 -16.25 16.92
C ALA A 115 15.95 -16.31 16.72
N LEU A 116 15.48 -15.84 15.56
CA LEU A 116 14.07 -15.90 15.18
C LEU A 116 13.58 -17.33 15.47
N PRO A 117 12.55 -17.51 16.32
CA PRO A 117 11.95 -18.82 16.55
C PRO A 117 11.66 -19.48 15.21
N GLN A 118 11.85 -20.81 15.11
CA GLN A 118 11.57 -21.53 13.87
C GLN A 118 10.18 -21.13 13.38
N TYR A 119 10.15 -20.55 12.19
CA TYR A 119 8.93 -19.94 11.70
C TYR A 119 7.89 -21.05 11.51
N ASP A 120 6.68 -20.83 12.02
CA ASP A 120 5.59 -21.76 11.83
C ASP A 120 5.10 -21.72 10.38
N ARG A 121 5.40 -22.79 9.64
CA ARG A 121 5.02 -22.99 8.24
C ARG A 121 3.51 -22.87 8.04
N LEU A 122 2.72 -23.40 8.96
CA LEU A 122 1.26 -23.35 8.85
C LEU A 122 0.76 -21.92 9.07
N ALA A 123 1.30 -21.19 10.05
CA ALA A 123 0.92 -19.81 10.31
C ALA A 123 1.25 -18.86 9.14
N ILE A 124 2.40 -19.04 8.47
CA ILE A 124 2.69 -18.22 7.28
C ILE A 124 1.83 -18.64 6.09
N MET A 125 1.59 -19.95 5.89
CA MET A 125 0.73 -20.40 4.80
C MET A 125 -0.69 -19.86 4.95
N THR A 126 -1.26 -19.89 6.16
CA THR A 126 -2.58 -19.28 6.44
C THR A 126 -2.55 -17.77 6.22
N CYS A 127 -1.52 -17.06 6.70
CA CYS A 127 -1.39 -15.62 6.50
C CYS A 127 -1.27 -15.22 5.01
N ILE A 128 -0.46 -15.96 4.24
CA ILE A 128 -0.32 -15.76 2.78
C ILE A 128 -1.66 -16.01 2.11
N PHE A 129 -2.36 -17.10 2.46
CA PHE A 129 -3.65 -17.44 1.88
C PHE A 129 -4.71 -16.39 2.22
N THR A 130 -4.81 -15.93 3.47
CA THR A 130 -5.72 -14.85 3.87
C THR A 130 -5.40 -13.56 3.12
N ARG A 131 -4.12 -13.21 2.95
CA ARG A 131 -3.71 -12.03 2.18
C ARG A 131 -4.03 -12.15 0.71
N PHE A 132 -3.85 -13.33 0.12
CA PHE A 132 -4.25 -13.62 -1.25
C PHE A 132 -5.76 -13.48 -1.41
N ALA A 133 -6.56 -14.11 -0.56
CA ALA A 133 -8.01 -14.02 -0.60
C ALA A 133 -8.51 -12.57 -0.45
N GLN A 134 -7.94 -11.80 0.48
CA GLN A 134 -8.24 -10.38 0.65
C GLN A 134 -7.96 -9.59 -0.63
N MET A 135 -6.76 -9.72 -1.20
CA MET A 135 -6.38 -8.99 -2.42
C MET A 135 -7.20 -9.44 -3.63
N PHE A 136 -7.55 -10.72 -3.70
CA PHE A 136 -8.40 -11.28 -4.75
C PHE A 136 -9.82 -10.69 -4.69
N VAL A 137 -10.46 -10.67 -3.52
CA VAL A 137 -11.80 -10.08 -3.35
C VAL A 137 -11.79 -8.60 -3.67
N ILE A 138 -10.82 -7.84 -3.16
CA ILE A 138 -10.69 -6.40 -3.44
C ILE A 138 -10.52 -6.15 -4.95
N THR A 139 -9.63 -6.90 -5.62
CA THR A 139 -9.39 -6.73 -7.07
C THR A 139 -10.62 -7.05 -7.90
N ASN A 140 -11.37 -8.11 -7.53
CA ASN A 140 -12.61 -8.46 -8.21
C ASN A 140 -13.69 -7.39 -8.00
N LEU A 141 -13.83 -6.85 -6.78
CA LEU A 141 -14.76 -5.77 -6.49
C LEU A 141 -14.39 -4.47 -7.20
N GLU A 142 -13.11 -4.14 -7.32
CA GLU A 142 -12.65 -2.96 -8.04
C GLU A 142 -12.87 -3.10 -9.55
N THR A 143 -12.62 -4.29 -10.10
CA THR A 143 -12.74 -4.56 -11.55
C THR A 143 -14.19 -4.72 -12.00
N LEU A 144 -14.98 -5.49 -11.24
CA LEU A 144 -16.37 -5.83 -11.58
C LEU A 144 -17.39 -4.92 -10.89
N GLY A 145 -17.00 -4.12 -9.90
CA GLY A 145 -17.93 -3.28 -9.14
C GLY A 145 -18.67 -2.27 -10.02
N ALA A 146 -17.99 -1.64 -10.97
CA ALA A 146 -18.63 -0.73 -11.92
C ALA A 146 -19.66 -1.42 -12.84
N PRO A 147 -19.34 -2.51 -13.56
CA PRO A 147 -20.34 -3.20 -14.37
C PRO A 147 -21.46 -3.83 -13.52
N LEU A 148 -21.16 -4.38 -12.34
CA LEU A 148 -22.17 -4.95 -11.44
C LEU A 148 -23.14 -3.89 -10.91
N SER A 149 -22.66 -2.70 -10.56
CA SER A 149 -23.54 -1.60 -10.14
C SER A 149 -24.39 -1.04 -11.28
N MET A 150 -23.84 -0.99 -12.51
CA MET A 150 -24.64 -0.63 -13.70
C MET A 150 -25.76 -1.64 -13.97
N THR A 151 -25.50 -2.95 -13.84
CA THR A 151 -26.51 -3.98 -14.10
C THR A 151 -27.52 -4.13 -12.96
N MET A 152 -27.08 -4.01 -11.71
CA MET A 152 -27.92 -4.20 -10.53
C MET A 152 -28.82 -2.99 -10.23
N PHE A 153 -28.30 -1.77 -10.41
CA PHE A 153 -29.04 -0.54 -10.11
C PHE A 153 -29.52 0.21 -11.37
N GLY A 154 -29.18 -0.27 -12.57
CA GLY A 154 -29.56 0.39 -13.83
C GLY A 154 -28.93 1.77 -14.01
N TRP A 155 -27.83 2.07 -13.30
CA TRP A 155 -27.19 3.38 -13.32
C TRP A 155 -26.45 3.66 -14.64
N ASN A 156 -26.41 4.93 -15.04
CA ASN A 156 -25.60 5.37 -16.17
C ASN A 156 -24.10 5.42 -15.81
N LYS A 157 -23.20 5.34 -16.79
CA LYS A 157 -21.74 5.31 -16.60
C LYS A 157 -21.23 6.42 -15.68
N GLN A 158 -21.73 7.65 -15.84
CA GLN A 158 -21.33 8.79 -14.99
C GLN A 158 -21.80 8.63 -13.55
N GLN A 159 -23.05 8.20 -13.35
CA GLN A 159 -23.61 7.99 -12.01
C GLN A 159 -22.87 6.87 -11.28
N THR A 160 -22.61 5.75 -11.97
CA THR A 160 -21.81 4.64 -11.43
C THR A 160 -20.43 5.11 -10.99
N VAL A 161 -19.73 5.90 -11.82
CA VAL A 161 -18.40 6.42 -11.46
C VAL A 161 -18.50 7.33 -10.23
N GLN A 162 -19.51 8.20 -10.15
CA GLN A 162 -19.69 9.09 -9.00
C GLN A 162 -20.00 8.33 -7.71
N TYR A 163 -20.95 7.40 -7.73
CA TYR A 163 -21.32 6.61 -6.56
C TYR A 163 -20.19 5.67 -6.14
N ASN A 164 -19.52 5.02 -7.08
CA ASN A 164 -18.39 4.14 -6.75
C ASN A 164 -17.24 4.94 -6.12
N SER A 165 -16.93 6.12 -6.67
CA SER A 165 -15.90 7.01 -6.12
C SER A 165 -16.28 7.52 -4.73
N LEU A 166 -17.55 7.84 -4.49
CA LEU A 166 -18.04 8.26 -3.17
C LEU A 166 -17.93 7.14 -2.14
N MET A 167 -18.27 5.90 -2.51
CA MET A 167 -18.16 4.73 -1.64
C MET A 167 -16.69 4.41 -1.30
N HIS A 168 -15.80 4.39 -2.31
CA HIS A 168 -14.37 4.21 -2.07
C HIS A 168 -13.76 5.35 -1.24
N GLY A 169 -14.20 6.59 -1.49
CA GLY A 169 -13.83 7.75 -0.70
C GLY A 169 -14.24 7.63 0.77
N GLY A 170 -15.48 7.23 1.03
CA GLY A 170 -16.00 6.97 2.37
C GLY A 170 -15.25 5.85 3.09
N PHE A 171 -14.99 4.74 2.41
CA PHE A 171 -14.21 3.63 2.96
C PHE A 171 -12.78 4.06 3.34
N GLY A 172 -12.09 4.79 2.46
CA GLY A 172 -10.76 5.31 2.74
C GLY A 172 -10.74 6.36 3.86
N PHE A 173 -11.78 7.20 3.97
CA PHE A 173 -11.90 8.19 5.05
C PHE A 173 -12.11 7.52 6.42
N ILE A 174 -13.02 6.54 6.50
CA ILE A 174 -13.23 5.76 7.73
C ILE A 174 -11.93 5.04 8.12
N GLY A 175 -11.25 4.41 7.15
CA GLY A 175 -9.96 3.78 7.37
C GLY A 175 -8.91 4.76 7.90
N PHE A 176 -8.80 5.94 7.30
CA PHE A 176 -7.89 6.98 7.75
C PHE A 176 -8.17 7.42 9.19
N VAL A 177 -9.44 7.65 9.55
CA VAL A 177 -9.83 8.02 10.92
C VAL A 177 -9.45 6.92 11.92
N ILE A 178 -9.72 5.66 11.60
CA ILE A 178 -9.34 4.52 12.46
C ILE A 178 -7.81 4.49 12.68
N TYR A 179 -7.03 4.64 11.61
CA TYR A 179 -5.57 4.66 11.72
C TYR A 179 -5.04 5.90 12.43
N ALA A 180 -5.64 7.07 12.24
CA ALA A 180 -5.29 8.31 12.94
C ALA A 180 -5.53 8.17 14.46
N ILE A 181 -6.68 7.62 14.84
CA ILE A 181 -6.98 7.28 16.24
C ILE A 181 -5.92 6.30 16.78
N SER A 182 -5.56 5.27 15.99
CA SER A 182 -4.54 4.28 16.38
C SER A 182 -3.12 4.86 16.52
N VAL A 183 -2.84 6.02 15.92
CA VAL A 183 -1.57 6.75 16.10
C VAL A 183 -1.64 7.62 17.36
N CYS A 184 -2.77 8.29 17.60
CA CYS A 184 -2.97 9.15 18.77
C CYS A 184 -3.06 8.36 20.08
N PHE A 185 -3.78 7.24 20.06
CA PHE A 185 -3.89 6.32 21.17
C PHE A 185 -2.82 5.24 20.99
N ASP A 186 -1.80 5.27 21.84
CA ASP A 186 -0.63 4.39 21.76
C ASP A 186 -1.01 2.95 22.13
N ILE A 187 -1.70 2.23 21.24
CA ILE A 187 -2.22 0.88 21.53
C ILE A 187 -1.09 -0.09 21.95
N GLY A 188 0.14 0.16 21.50
CA GLY A 188 1.31 -0.63 21.88
C GLY A 188 1.77 -0.48 23.34
N LYS A 189 1.34 0.57 24.05
CA LYS A 189 1.64 0.74 25.49
C LYS A 189 0.62 0.07 26.41
N MET A 190 -0.58 -0.25 25.90
CA MET A 190 -1.64 -0.86 26.70
C MET A 190 -1.43 -2.37 26.95
N SER A 191 -0.51 -3.02 26.23
CA SER A 191 -0.20 -4.45 26.43
C SER A 191 1.00 -4.72 27.35
N VAL A 192 1.58 -3.68 27.97
CA VAL A 192 2.78 -3.78 28.86
C VAL A 192 2.45 -3.33 30.28
N GLN A 193 1.21 -3.51 30.71
CA GLN A 193 0.77 -3.24 32.09
C GLN A 193 -0.02 -4.44 32.59
#